data_AF-A0AAV8SUR3-F1
#
_entry.id   AF-A0AAV8SUR3-F1
#
_cell.length_a   1.000
_cell.length_b   1.000
_cell.length_c   1.000
_cell.angle_alpha   90.00
_cell.angle_beta   90.00
_cell.angle_gamma   90.00
#
_symmetry.space_group_name_H-M   'P 1'
#
loop_
_entity.id
_entity.type
_entity.pdbx_description
1 polymer ?
#
loop_
_entity_poly.entity_id
_entity_poly.type
_entity_poly.pdbx_seq_one_letter_code
_entity_poly.pdbx_strand_id
1 'polypeptide(L)'
;MYYVEYVLFWLLIFACKFTFAYFLQIKPLVKPTNIIRDLPSMQYSWRDLISKTQYDLFYHSLRGEKLEKVHEYNFDHPDSFNTDLLLSCMEELKNGQAVSKPNYDFKTHKRTDHGLLVNP
;
A
#
# COMPACT_ATOMS: atom_id res chain seq x y z
N MET A 1 -28.57 39.36 -21.80
CA MET A 1 -29.39 38.33 -21.13
C MET A 1 -28.77 36.94 -21.30
N TYR A 2 -28.53 36.48 -22.53
CA TYR A 2 -27.94 35.14 -22.82
C TYR A 2 -26.63 34.78 -22.11
N TYR A 3 -25.71 35.74 -21.93
CA TYR A 3 -24.45 35.48 -21.23
C TYR A 3 -24.64 35.18 -19.73
N VAL A 4 -25.58 35.88 -19.08
CA VAL A 4 -25.85 35.70 -17.65
C VAL A 4 -26.48 34.33 -17.40
N GLU A 5 -27.44 33.93 -18.24
CA GLU A 5 -28.07 32.60 -18.18
C GLU A 5 -27.05 31.48 -18.41
N TYR A 6 -26.12 31.68 -19.36
CA TYR A 6 -25.02 30.74 -19.62
C TYR A 6 -24.09 30.58 -18.40
N VAL A 7 -23.65 31.69 -17.80
CA VAL A 7 -22.78 31.66 -16.61
C VAL A 7 -23.49 30.98 -15.43
N LEU A 8 -24.78 31.26 -15.22
CA LEU A 8 -25.58 30.62 -14.17
C LEU A 8 -25.70 29.10 -14.37
N PHE A 9 -25.90 28.66 -15.61
CA PHE A 9 -25.93 27.24 -15.96
C PHE A 9 -24.61 26.52 -15.61
N TRP A 10 -23.47 27.12 -15.98
CA TRP A 10 -22.16 26.51 -15.68
C TRP A 10 -21.80 26.56 -14.20
N LEU A 11 -22.17 27.62 -13.48
CA LEU A 11 -22.00 27.69 -12.03
C LEU A 11 -22.82 26.62 -11.30
N LEU A 12 -24.05 26.37 -11.75
CA LEU A 12 -24.89 25.31 -11.20
C LEU A 12 -24.26 23.92 -11.42
N ILE A 13 -23.80 23.64 -12.64
CA ILE A 13 -23.10 22.37 -12.96
C ILE A 13 -21.84 22.22 -12.11
N PHE A 14 -21.05 23.29 -11.98
CA PHE A 14 -19.83 23.28 -11.18
C PHE A 14 -20.14 23.00 -9.70
N ALA A 15 -21.13 23.67 -9.12
CA ALA A 15 -21.56 23.47 -7.74
C ALA A 15 -22.03 22.03 -7.49
N CYS A 16 -22.83 21.47 -8.40
CA CYS A 16 -23.26 20.07 -8.32
C CYS A 16 -22.07 19.11 -8.39
N LYS A 17 -21.15 19.29 -9.35
CA LYS A 17 -19.94 18.45 -9.49
C LYS A 17 -19.03 18.56 -8.27
N PHE A 18 -18.82 19.77 -7.75
CA PHE A 18 -17.99 20.01 -6.59
C PHE A 18 -18.58 19.35 -5.34
N THR A 19 -19.89 19.48 -5.13
CA THR A 19 -20.60 18.85 -4.01
C THR A 19 -20.49 17.33 -4.08
N PHE A 20 -20.73 16.75 -5.25
CA PHE A 20 -20.59 15.32 -5.48
C PHE A 20 -19.16 14.82 -5.19
N ALA A 21 -18.15 15.49 -5.75
CA ALA A 21 -16.74 15.15 -5.53
C ALA A 21 -16.35 15.28 -4.05
N TYR A 22 -16.80 16.35 -3.38
CA TYR A 22 -16.50 16.56 -1.97
C TYR A 22 -17.07 15.45 -1.09
N PHE A 23 -18.35 15.11 -1.23
CA PHE A 23 -19.00 14.14 -0.34
C PHE A 23 -18.61 12.70 -0.62
N LEU A 24 -18.45 12.30 -1.89
CA LEU A 24 -18.16 10.91 -2.24
C LEU A 24 -16.67 10.60 -2.39
N GLN A 25 -15.85 11.59 -2.72
CA GLN A 25 -14.42 11.36 -2.98
C GLN A 25 -13.58 11.98 -1.86
N ILE A 26 -13.71 13.28 -1.57
CA ILE A 26 -12.76 13.96 -0.68
C ILE A 26 -13.01 13.64 0.80
N LYS A 27 -14.24 13.84 1.28
CA LYS A 27 -14.64 13.65 2.69
C LYS A 27 -14.33 12.26 3.26
N PRO A 28 -14.60 11.13 2.57
CA PRO A 28 -14.25 9.81 3.09
C PRO A 28 -12.74 9.57 3.22
N LEU A 29 -11.92 10.30 2.45
CA LEU A 29 -10.45 10.20 2.53
C LEU A 29 -9.82 11.08 3.63
N VAL A 30 -10.53 12.07 4.18
CA VAL A 30 -9.98 12.95 5.24
C VAL A 30 -9.57 12.18 6.49
N LYS A 31 -10.39 11.20 6.92
CA LYS A 31 -10.13 10.39 8.11
C LYS A 31 -8.87 9.53 7.97
N PRO A 32 -8.70 8.69 6.91
CA PRO A 32 -7.47 7.94 6.72
C PRO A 32 -6.24 8.85 6.51
N THR A 33 -6.37 9.99 5.80
CA THR A 33 -5.26 10.94 5.66
C THR A 33 -4.82 11.53 7.00
N ASN A 34 -5.75 11.86 7.89
CA ASN A 34 -5.41 12.34 9.23
C ASN A 34 -4.76 11.27 10.10
N ILE A 35 -5.23 10.02 10.02
CA ILE A 35 -4.59 8.89 10.70
C ILE A 35 -3.14 8.74 10.24
N ILE A 36 -2.87 8.81 8.93
CA ILE A 36 -1.50 8.74 8.39
C ILE A 36 -0.64 9.91 8.86
N ARG A 37 -1.21 11.13 8.88
CA ARG A 37 -0.52 12.34 9.35
C ARG A 37 -0.19 12.29 10.84
N ASP A 38 -1.07 11.70 11.66
CA ASP A 38 -0.94 11.60 13.12
C ASP A 38 -0.15 10.36 13.57
N LEU A 39 0.32 9.53 12.63
CA LEU A 39 1.28 8.48 12.97
C LEU A 39 2.51 9.17 13.59
N PRO A 40 2.98 8.71 14.77
CA PRO A 40 4.19 9.26 15.35
C PRO A 40 5.29 9.22 14.30
N SER A 41 6.07 10.30 14.20
CA SER A 41 7.29 10.34 13.40
C SER A 41 8.30 9.41 14.04
N MET A 42 8.06 8.12 13.88
CA MET A 42 9.05 7.08 13.99
C MET A 42 10.30 7.58 13.27
N GLN A 43 11.43 7.61 13.97
CA GLN A 43 12.77 7.84 13.41
C GLN A 43 13.20 6.68 12.50
N TYR A 44 12.26 6.23 11.68
CA TYR A 44 12.39 5.14 10.74
C TYR A 44 12.26 5.82 9.39
N SER A 45 13.13 5.46 8.47
CA SER A 45 12.86 5.77 7.07
C SER A 45 11.71 4.85 6.67
N TRP A 46 10.46 5.35 6.74
CA TRP A 46 9.31 4.68 6.12
C TRP A 46 9.60 4.38 4.64
N ARG A 47 10.46 5.19 4.00
CA ARG A 47 11.02 4.92 2.66
C ARG A 47 11.86 3.64 2.60
N ASP A 48 12.52 3.24 3.69
CA ASP A 48 13.32 2.02 3.79
C ASP A 48 12.50 0.79 4.23
N LEU A 49 11.19 0.93 4.43
CA LEU A 49 10.24 -0.20 4.55
C LEU A 49 9.25 -0.26 3.39
N ILE A 50 8.86 0.89 2.85
CA ILE A 50 7.81 1.06 1.81
C ILE A 50 8.43 1.30 0.43
N SER A 51 9.77 1.29 0.27
CA SER A 51 10.38 1.31 -1.06
C SER A 51 9.77 0.18 -1.89
N LYS A 52 9.34 0.49 -3.11
CA LYS A 52 8.60 -0.43 -3.99
C LYS A 52 9.28 -1.82 -4.12
N THR A 53 10.62 -1.85 -4.08
CA THR A 53 11.46 -3.06 -4.09
C THR A 53 11.37 -3.92 -2.83
N GLN A 54 10.73 -3.45 -1.76
CA GLN A 54 10.70 -4.12 -0.47
C GLN A 54 9.37 -4.81 -0.21
N TYR A 55 8.27 -4.33 -0.80
CA TYR A 55 6.99 -5.04 -0.79
C TYR A 55 7.13 -6.39 -1.51
N ASP A 56 7.81 -6.42 -2.65
CA ASP A 56 8.03 -7.64 -3.42
C ASP A 56 8.76 -8.75 -2.62
N LEU A 57 9.36 -8.44 -1.47
CA LEU A 57 10.00 -9.43 -0.60
C LEU A 57 9.00 -10.24 0.25
N PHE A 58 7.74 -9.80 0.30
CA PHE A 58 6.68 -10.42 1.08
C PHE A 58 5.81 -11.36 0.25
N TYR A 59 6.19 -11.71 -1.00
CA TYR A 59 5.49 -12.77 -1.73
C TYR A 59 5.56 -14.12 -0.99
N HIS A 60 4.52 -14.92 -1.14
CA HIS A 60 4.56 -16.31 -0.69
C HIS A 60 5.62 -17.12 -1.46
N SER A 61 6.38 -17.95 -0.75
CA SER A 61 7.26 -18.93 -1.39
C SER A 61 6.43 -19.91 -2.21
N LEU A 62 6.76 -20.06 -3.49
CA LEU A 62 6.11 -21.04 -4.34
C LEU A 62 6.58 -22.46 -4.00
N ARG A 63 5.66 -23.42 -4.05
CA ARG A 63 5.91 -24.84 -3.79
C ARG A 63 5.10 -25.72 -4.74
N GLY A 64 5.63 -26.89 -5.08
CA GLY A 64 4.95 -27.90 -5.90
C GLY A 64 4.54 -27.36 -7.27
N GLU A 65 3.30 -27.66 -7.66
CA GLU A 65 2.73 -27.29 -8.96
C GLU A 65 2.81 -25.79 -9.28
N LYS A 66 2.69 -24.91 -8.27
CA LYS A 66 2.79 -23.45 -8.46
C LYS A 66 4.19 -23.00 -8.90
N LEU A 67 5.23 -23.74 -8.49
CA LEU A 67 6.60 -23.46 -8.92
C LEU A 67 6.86 -23.98 -10.34
N GLU A 68 6.28 -25.13 -10.70
CA GLU A 68 6.38 -25.69 -12.06
C GLU A 68 5.66 -24.81 -13.09
N LYS A 69 4.51 -24.23 -12.71
CA LYS A 69 3.72 -23.32 -13.54
C LYS A 69 3.93 -21.84 -13.19
N VAL A 70 5.14 -21.46 -12.81
CA VAL A 70 5.42 -20.09 -12.35
C VAL A 70 5.07 -19.02 -13.38
N HIS A 71 5.18 -19.34 -14.68
CA HIS A 71 4.82 -18.43 -15.76
C HIS A 71 3.31 -18.15 -15.87
N GLU A 72 2.47 -19.02 -15.30
CA GLU A 72 1.02 -18.86 -15.23
C GLU A 72 0.58 -18.26 -13.88
N TYR A 73 1.51 -18.14 -12.92
CA TYR A 73 1.21 -17.61 -11.60
C TYR A 73 1.07 -16.08 -11.64
N ASN A 74 -0.09 -15.59 -11.21
CA ASN A 74 -0.38 -14.17 -11.16
C ASN A 74 0.19 -13.53 -9.88
N PHE A 75 1.39 -12.95 -9.99
CA PHE A 75 2.03 -12.21 -8.89
C PHE A 75 1.32 -10.89 -8.55
N ASP A 76 0.54 -10.31 -9.46
CA ASP A 76 -0.22 -9.07 -9.22
C ASP A 76 -1.52 -9.30 -8.44
N HIS A 77 -1.90 -10.56 -8.18
CA HIS A 77 -3.07 -10.88 -7.35
C HIS A 77 -2.78 -10.62 -5.87
N PRO A 78 -3.68 -9.99 -5.09
CA PRO A 78 -3.45 -9.70 -3.66
C PRO A 78 -3.06 -10.94 -2.84
N ASP A 79 -3.62 -12.11 -3.15
CA ASP A 79 -3.30 -13.38 -2.46
C ASP A 79 -1.88 -13.92 -2.72
N SER A 80 -1.13 -13.35 -3.67
CA SER A 80 0.28 -13.69 -3.85
C SER A 80 1.14 -13.12 -2.72
N PHE A 81 0.63 -12.10 -2.05
CA PHE A 81 1.30 -11.30 -1.06
C PHE A 81 0.98 -11.78 0.36
N ASN A 82 2.02 -12.03 1.15
CA ASN A 82 1.87 -12.41 2.55
C ASN A 82 1.60 -11.18 3.42
N THR A 83 0.33 -10.75 3.41
CA THR A 83 -0.14 -9.57 4.13
C THR A 83 0.01 -9.75 5.64
N ASP A 84 -0.20 -10.97 6.16
CA ASP A 84 -0.07 -11.27 7.59
C ASP A 84 1.37 -11.05 8.09
N LEU A 85 2.36 -11.47 7.29
CA LEU A 85 3.77 -11.25 7.60
C LEU A 85 4.16 -9.77 7.55
N LEU A 86 3.61 -9.02 6.59
CA LEU A 86 3.83 -7.58 6.53
C LEU A 86 3.25 -6.90 7.77
N LEU A 87 2.02 -7.25 8.14
CA LEU A 87 1.36 -6.69 9.32
C LEU A 87 2.11 -7.02 10.61
N SER A 88 2.60 -8.25 10.78
CA SER A 88 3.40 -8.63 11.95
C SER A 88 4.69 -7.82 12.03
N CYS A 89 5.40 -7.66 10.91
CA CYS A 89 6.60 -6.83 10.82
C CYS A 89 6.29 -5.37 11.20
N MET A 90 5.18 -4.82 10.70
CA MET A 90 4.77 -3.45 11.01
C MET A 90 4.40 -3.27 12.49
N GLU A 91 3.78 -4.28 13.10
CA GLU A 91 3.40 -4.24 14.52
C GLU A 91 4.63 -4.37 15.44
N GLU A 92 5.58 -5.24 15.11
CA GLU A 92 6.84 -5.35 15.84
C GLU A 92 7.64 -4.04 15.78
N LEU A 93 7.76 -3.43 14.59
CA LEU A 93 8.39 -2.11 14.44
C LEU A 93 7.62 -1.04 15.23
N LYS A 94 6.27 -1.09 15.22
CA LYS A 94 5.44 -0.20 16.05
C LYS A 94 5.73 -0.29 17.54
N ASN A 95 6.08 -1.47 18.01
CA ASN A 95 6.42 -1.72 19.40
C ASN A 95 7.89 -1.45 19.73
N GLY A 96 8.68 -0.93 18.77
CA GLY A 96 10.10 -0.66 18.97
C GLY A 96 10.93 -1.94 19.05
N GLN A 97 10.52 -2.99 18.35
CA GLN A 97 11.26 -4.25 18.25
C GLN A 97 11.99 -4.34 16.90
N ALA A 98 13.16 -4.96 16.90
CA ALA A 98 13.90 -5.23 15.68
C ALA A 98 13.22 -6.36 14.91
N VAL A 99 13.05 -6.16 13.60
CA VAL A 99 12.34 -7.09 12.73
C VAL A 99 13.28 -7.70 11.72
N SER A 100 13.15 -9.01 11.53
CA SER A 100 13.83 -9.70 10.43
C SER A 100 13.03 -9.51 9.15
N LYS A 101 13.47 -8.58 8.30
CA LYS A 101 12.84 -8.32 7.02
C LYS A 101 13.03 -9.53 6.10
N PRO A 102 11.96 -10.08 5.51
CA PRO A 102 12.09 -11.23 4.61
C PRO A 102 12.93 -10.87 3.39
N ASN A 103 13.63 -11.87 2.87
CA ASN A 103 14.34 -11.77 1.59
C ASN A 103 13.77 -12.81 0.63
N TYR A 104 13.39 -12.38 -0.57
CA TYR A 104 12.76 -13.21 -1.58
C TYR A 104 13.68 -13.31 -2.80
N ASP A 105 14.02 -14.53 -3.18
CA ASP A 105 14.82 -14.80 -4.37
C ASP A 105 13.90 -14.96 -5.57
N PHE A 106 13.86 -13.93 -6.43
CA PHE A 106 13.06 -13.90 -7.65
C PHE A 106 13.49 -14.95 -8.70
N LYS A 107 14.70 -15.50 -8.60
CA LYS A 107 15.14 -16.56 -9.53
C LYS A 107 14.60 -17.92 -9.11
N THR A 108 14.53 -18.17 -7.81
CA THR A 108 14.07 -19.46 -7.27
C THR A 108 12.61 -19.42 -6.80
N HIS A 109 11.98 -18.24 -6.81
CA HIS A 109 10.62 -17.96 -6.31
C HIS A 109 10.39 -18.45 -4.88
N LYS A 110 11.43 -18.32 -4.06
CA LYS A 110 11.46 -18.78 -2.67
C LYS A 110 11.99 -17.69 -1.76
N ARG A 111 11.39 -17.62 -0.58
CA ARG A 111 11.89 -16.81 0.53
C ARG A 111 13.09 -17.50 1.18
N THR A 112 14.13 -16.73 1.46
CA THR A 112 15.31 -17.16 2.22
C THR A 112 15.12 -16.88 3.70
N ASP A 113 15.64 -17.76 4.56
CA ASP A 113 15.50 -17.64 6.03
C ASP A 113 16.38 -16.53 6.62
N HIS A 114 17.42 -16.09 5.91
CA HIS A 114 18.29 -14.99 6.30
C HIS A 114 17.70 -13.65 5.86
N GLY A 115 16.82 -13.12 6.70
CA GLY A 115 16.27 -11.77 6.56
C GLY A 115 17.27 -10.69 6.96
N LEU A 116 17.09 -9.48 6.41
CA LEU A 116 17.86 -8.32 6.84
C LEU A 116 17.28 -7.82 8.17
N LEU A 117 18.10 -7.76 9.22
CA LEU A 117 17.68 -7.18 10.50
C LEU A 117 17.45 -5.68 10.34
N VAL A 118 16.24 -5.25 10.62
CA VAL A 118 15.84 -3.84 10.65
C VAL A 118 15.61 -3.49 12.11
N ASN A 119 16.46 -2.63 12.65
CA ASN A 119 16.30 -2.14 14.01
C ASN A 119 15.26 -1.00 14.07
N PRO A 120 14.59 -0.85 15.21
CA PRO A 120 13.67 0.23 15.50
C PRO A 120 14.36 1.60 15.61
#